data_AF-A0A6V8LS85-F1
#
_entry.id   AF-A0A6V8LS85-F1
#
_cell.length_a   1.000
_cell.length_b   1.000
_cell.length_c   1.000
_cell.angle_alpha   90.00
_cell.angle_beta   90.00
_cell.angle_gamma   90.00
#
_symmetry.space_group_name_H-M   'P 1'
#
loop_
_entity.id
_entity.type
_entity.pdbx_description
1 polymer ?
#
loop_
_entity_poly.entity_id
_entity_poly.type
_entity_poly.pdbx_seq_one_letter_code
_entity_poly.pdbx_strand_id
1 'polypeptide(L)'
;MTIYWFEDLATGIPDVDAQHQDLIAMINELDEAIATRQGISRLSQLTDGLILYARHHFATEERLMAESGYRYMAEHLKEHEQFGERVMAIAFESDAPENHPRAVSEFLHKWLIEHIGTVDKLMGECLAG
;
A
#
# COMPACT_ATOMS: atom_id res chain seq x y z
N MET A 1 9.76 -10.19 4.47
CA MET A 1 10.76 -9.58 5.38
C MET A 1 9.97 -8.63 6.25
N THR A 2 10.14 -8.65 7.57
CA THR A 2 9.37 -7.76 8.43
C THR A 2 9.73 -6.30 8.16
N ILE A 3 8.73 -5.51 7.82
CA ILE A 3 8.81 -4.07 7.68
C ILE A 3 8.61 -3.45 9.06
N TYR A 4 9.47 -2.51 9.41
CA TYR A 4 9.29 -1.69 10.62
C TYR A 4 8.92 -0.27 10.21
N TRP A 5 8.01 0.35 10.95
CA TRP A 5 7.76 1.78 10.81
C TRP A 5 8.98 2.57 11.26
N PHE A 6 9.31 3.62 10.52
CA PHE A 6 10.37 4.57 10.84
C PHE A 6 9.82 5.98 10.68
N GLU A 7 10.18 6.90 11.58
CA GLU A 7 9.75 8.31 11.52
C GLU A 7 10.11 9.00 10.20
N ASP A 8 11.14 8.54 9.50
CA ASP A 8 11.53 9.07 8.19
C ASP A 8 10.47 8.83 7.09
N LEU A 9 9.52 7.91 7.31
CA LEU A 9 8.38 7.66 6.45
C LEU A 9 7.18 8.56 6.75
N ALA A 10 7.20 9.29 7.87
CA ALA A 10 6.08 10.13 8.26
C ALA A 10 5.88 11.28 7.27
N THR A 11 4.63 11.45 6.84
CA THR A 11 4.15 12.57 6.03
C THR A 11 3.89 13.81 6.90
N GLY A 12 3.73 13.63 8.22
CA GLY A 12 3.33 14.68 9.15
C GLY A 12 1.83 14.92 9.19
N ILE A 13 1.04 14.13 8.46
CA ILE A 13 -0.42 14.12 8.50
C ILE A 13 -0.84 12.91 9.36
N PRO A 14 -1.31 13.11 10.61
CA PRO A 14 -1.51 12.01 11.57
C PRO A 14 -2.42 10.89 11.06
N ASP A 15 -3.48 11.23 10.32
CA ASP A 15 -4.41 10.24 9.78
C ASP A 15 -3.76 9.38 8.68
N VAL A 16 -2.90 9.97 7.84
CA VAL A 16 -2.17 9.27 6.76
C VAL A 16 -1.10 8.38 7.37
N ASP A 17 -0.32 8.89 8.32
CA ASP A 17 0.74 8.14 8.99
C ASP A 17 0.18 6.92 9.74
N ALA A 18 -0.99 7.05 10.37
CA ALA A 18 -1.69 5.92 11.00
C ALA A 18 -2.10 4.85 9.97
N GLN A 19 -2.64 5.27 8.82
CA GLN A 19 -3.01 4.34 7.74
C GLN A 19 -1.79 3.62 7.15
N HIS A 20 -0.64 4.30 7.01
CA HIS A 20 0.60 3.67 6.58
C HIS A 20 1.09 2.61 7.58
N GLN A 21 1.02 2.89 8.89
CA GLN A 21 1.36 1.92 9.92
C GLN A 21 0.48 0.67 9.86
N ASP A 22 -0.83 0.86 9.65
CA ASP A 22 -1.77 -0.26 9.47
C ASP A 22 -1.46 -1.08 8.21
N LEU A 23 -1.18 -0.42 7.07
CA LEU A 23 -0.77 -1.11 5.84
C LEU A 23 0.49 -1.96 6.05
N ILE A 24 1.48 -1.41 6.75
CA ILE A 24 2.73 -2.12 7.10
C ILE A 24 2.43 -3.32 8.00
N ALA A 25 1.56 -3.17 9.01
CA ALA A 25 1.15 -4.27 9.87
C ALA A 25 0.45 -5.39 9.10
N MET A 26 -0.44 -5.04 8.16
CA MET A 26 -1.15 -6.00 7.31
C MET A 26 -0.21 -6.73 6.33
N ILE A 27 0.79 -6.05 5.76
CA ILE A 27 1.84 -6.70 4.95
C ILE A 27 2.64 -7.69 5.80
N ASN A 28 3.03 -7.29 7.01
CA ASN A 28 3.75 -8.17 7.93
C ASN A 28 2.93 -9.42 8.31
N GLU A 29 1.62 -9.27 8.53
CA GLU A 29 0.71 -10.39 8.81
C GLU A 29 0.62 -11.36 7.61
N LEU A 30 0.53 -10.83 6.39
CA LEU A 30 0.54 -11.63 5.17
C LEU A 30 1.87 -12.39 5.02
N ASP A 31 3.00 -11.72 5.25
CA ASP A 31 4.33 -12.33 5.22
C ASP A 31 4.49 -13.45 6.25
N GLU A 32 3.99 -13.25 7.48
CA GLU A 32 3.99 -14.28 8.52
C GLU A 32 3.13 -15.49 8.12
N ALA A 33 1.93 -15.25 7.58
CA ALA A 33 1.06 -16.31 7.11
C ALA A 33 1.69 -17.13 5.97
N ILE A 34 2.41 -16.47 5.05
CA ILE A 34 3.20 -17.12 4.00
C ILE A 34 4.35 -17.95 4.61
N ALA A 35 5.11 -17.36 5.54
CA ALA A 35 6.27 -18.01 6.16
C ALA A 35 5.88 -19.24 6.98
N THR A 36 4.73 -19.18 7.66
CA THR A 36 4.16 -20.28 8.45
C THR A 36 3.34 -21.27 7.62
N ARG A 37 3.31 -21.11 6.29
CA ARG A 37 2.61 -21.98 5.33
C ARG A 37 1.13 -22.17 5.69
N GLN A 38 0.46 -21.09 6.08
CA GLN A 38 -0.98 -21.10 6.29
C GLN A 38 -1.71 -21.43 4.97
N GLY A 39 -2.94 -21.94 5.09
CA GLY A 39 -3.70 -22.38 3.93
C GLY A 39 -4.06 -21.24 2.97
N ILE A 40 -4.22 -21.58 1.68
CA ILE A 40 -4.51 -20.62 0.61
C ILE A 40 -5.71 -19.71 0.91
N SER A 41 -6.76 -20.25 1.55
CA SER A 41 -7.94 -19.47 1.93
C SER A 41 -7.62 -18.32 2.89
N ARG A 42 -6.67 -18.53 3.82
CA ARG A 42 -6.25 -17.50 4.77
C ARG A 42 -5.37 -16.46 4.08
N LEU A 43 -4.47 -16.90 3.20
CA LEU A 43 -3.63 -16.02 2.41
C LEU A 43 -4.47 -15.11 1.51
N SER A 44 -5.45 -15.67 0.78
CA SER A 44 -6.38 -14.90 -0.05
C SER A 44 -7.17 -13.88 0.78
N GLN A 45 -7.68 -14.26 1.95
CA GLN A 45 -8.39 -13.33 2.83
C GLN A 45 -7.52 -12.14 3.26
N LEU A 46 -6.27 -12.39 3.64
CA LEU A 46 -5.33 -11.34 4.02
C LEU A 46 -4.99 -10.43 2.83
N THR A 47 -4.76 -11.03 1.67
CA THR A 47 -4.52 -10.28 0.43
C THR A 47 -5.71 -9.39 0.06
N ASP A 48 -6.94 -9.92 0.08
CA ASP A 48 -8.14 -9.13 -0.24
C ASP A 48 -8.35 -7.98 0.75
N GLY A 49 -8.13 -8.23 2.04
CA GLY A 49 -8.21 -7.21 3.08
C GLY A 49 -7.19 -6.08 2.85
N LEU A 50 -5.95 -6.44 2.52
CA LEU A 50 -4.88 -5.49 2.25
C LEU A 50 -5.15 -4.63 1.01
N ILE A 51 -5.67 -5.23 -0.06
CA ILE A 51 -6.06 -4.51 -1.28
C ILE A 51 -7.20 -3.53 -0.98
N LEU A 52 -8.19 -3.96 -0.21
CA LEU A 52 -9.31 -3.10 0.19
C LEU A 52 -8.82 -1.92 1.05
N TYR A 53 -7.91 -2.18 1.98
CA TYR A 53 -7.37 -1.14 2.85
C TYR A 53 -6.50 -0.13 2.09
N ALA A 54 -5.66 -0.60 1.16
CA ALA A 54 -4.87 0.29 0.28
C ALA A 54 -5.76 1.23 -0.53
N ARG A 55 -6.90 0.74 -1.06
CA ARG A 55 -7.87 1.59 -1.76
C ARG A 55 -8.51 2.64 -0.86
N HIS A 56 -8.82 2.28 0.39
CA HIS A 56 -9.35 3.23 1.36
C HIS A 56 -8.32 4.32 1.70
N HIS A 57 -7.06 3.91 1.86
CA HIS A 57 -5.94 4.80 2.11
C HIS A 57 -5.76 5.81 0.96
N PHE A 58 -5.67 5.33 -0.29
CA PHE A 58 -5.57 6.21 -1.47
C PHE A 58 -6.73 7.20 -1.57
N ALA A 59 -7.96 6.76 -1.32
CA ALA A 59 -9.12 7.66 -1.32
C ALA A 59 -9.01 8.76 -0.24
N THR A 60 -8.34 8.49 0.88
CA THR A 60 -8.06 9.48 1.93
C THR A 60 -7.09 10.53 1.41
N GLU A 61 -5.96 10.12 0.84
CA GLU A 61 -4.95 11.02 0.30
C GLU A 61 -5.47 11.84 -0.88
N GLU A 62 -6.20 11.21 -1.80
CA GLU A 62 -6.81 11.88 -2.96
C GLU A 62 -7.79 12.97 -2.53
N ARG A 63 -8.57 12.72 -1.48
CA ARG A 63 -9.44 13.73 -0.88
C ARG A 63 -8.63 14.89 -0.30
N LEU A 64 -7.56 14.60 0.46
CA LEU A 64 -6.69 15.64 1.03
C LEU A 64 -5.99 16.48 -0.06
N MET A 65 -5.52 15.83 -1.12
CA MET A 65 -4.93 16.49 -2.29
C MET A 65 -5.94 17.39 -3.00
N ALA A 66 -7.19 16.93 -3.17
CA ALA A 66 -8.25 17.71 -3.78
C ALA A 66 -8.63 18.95 -2.95
N GLU A 67 -8.75 18.79 -1.63
CA GLU A 67 -9.13 19.87 -0.70
C GLU A 67 -8.05 20.94 -0.58
N SER A 68 -6.77 20.56 -0.71
CA SER A 68 -5.62 21.48 -0.63
C SER A 68 -5.23 22.12 -1.96
N GLY A 69 -5.73 21.60 -3.09
CA GLY A 69 -5.28 22.04 -4.42
C GLY A 69 -3.85 21.60 -4.74
N TYR A 70 -3.46 20.41 -4.26
CA TYR A 70 -2.11 19.87 -4.43
C TYR A 70 -1.70 19.79 -5.91
N ARG A 71 -0.60 20.48 -6.25
CA ARG A 71 -0.17 20.71 -7.64
C ARG A 71 0.28 19.45 -8.40
N TYR A 72 0.63 18.37 -7.71
CA TYR A 72 1.10 17.10 -8.30
C TYR A 72 0.07 15.97 -8.16
N MET A 73 -1.20 16.32 -7.93
CA MET A 73 -2.28 15.35 -7.72
C MET A 73 -2.44 14.40 -8.91
N ALA A 74 -2.26 14.89 -10.14
CA ALA A 74 -2.42 14.07 -11.34
C ALA A 74 -1.37 12.96 -11.43
N GLU A 75 -0.12 13.27 -11.12
CA GLU A 75 0.97 12.30 -11.07
C GLU A 75 0.77 11.29 -9.93
N HIS A 76 0.34 11.75 -8.76
CA HIS A 76 0.08 10.88 -7.61
C HIS A 76 -1.07 9.88 -7.91
N LEU A 77 -2.21 10.36 -8.41
CA LEU A 77 -3.33 9.51 -8.84
C LEU A 77 -2.92 8.42 -9.83
N LYS A 78 -1.99 8.75 -10.72
CA LYS A 78 -1.49 7.81 -11.72
C LYS A 78 -0.65 6.68 -11.10
N GLU A 79 0.06 6.94 -10.00
CA GLU A 79 0.74 5.89 -9.24
C GLU A 79 -0.26 4.96 -8.55
N HIS A 80 -1.35 5.50 -7.98
CA HIS A 80 -2.45 4.71 -7.39
C HIS A 80 -3.17 3.83 -8.41
N GLU A 81 -3.42 4.37 -9.62
CA GLU A 81 -4.03 3.61 -10.70
C GLU A 81 -3.13 2.45 -11.14
N GLN A 82 -1.84 2.72 -11.38
CA GLN A 82 -0.85 1.70 -11.76
C GLN A 82 -0.68 0.63 -10.68
N PHE A 83 -0.74 1.01 -9.40
CA PHE A 83 -0.77 0.04 -8.31
C PHE A 83 -1.96 -0.91 -8.44
N GLY A 84 -3.17 -0.36 -8.62
CA GLY A 84 -4.39 -1.14 -8.74
C GLY A 84 -4.32 -2.13 -9.92
N GLU A 85 -3.88 -1.66 -11.07
CA GLU A 85 -3.67 -2.50 -12.26
C GLU A 85 -2.66 -3.62 -11.99
N ARG A 86 -1.54 -3.29 -11.34
CA ARG A 86 -0.47 -4.27 -11.07
C ARG A 86 -0.92 -5.34 -10.09
N VAL A 87 -1.63 -4.96 -9.03
CA VAL A 87 -2.21 -5.89 -8.07
C VAL A 87 -3.21 -6.82 -8.75
N MET A 88 -4.10 -6.29 -9.60
CA MET A 88 -5.06 -7.09 -10.34
C MET A 88 -4.37 -8.08 -11.29
N ALA A 89 -3.35 -7.64 -12.02
CA ALA A 89 -2.57 -8.52 -12.88
C ALA A 89 -1.92 -9.68 -12.09
N ILE A 90 -1.33 -9.39 -10.93
CA ILE A 90 -0.72 -10.43 -10.08
C ILE A 90 -1.78 -11.38 -9.50
N ALA A 91 -2.92 -10.84 -9.06
CA ALA A 91 -3.95 -11.61 -8.37
C ALA A 91 -4.83 -12.46 -9.31
N PHE A 92 -4.92 -12.11 -10.60
CA PHE A 92 -5.88 -12.75 -11.52
C PHE A 92 -5.28 -13.26 -12.85
N GLU A 93 -4.08 -12.83 -13.26
CA GLU A 93 -3.53 -13.15 -14.58
C GLU A 93 -2.37 -14.17 -14.55
N SER A 94 -2.00 -14.71 -13.39
CA SER A 94 -0.91 -15.70 -13.28
C SER A 94 -1.41 -17.14 -13.40
N ASP A 95 -0.63 -17.97 -14.12
CA ASP A 95 -0.89 -19.40 -14.33
C ASP A 95 -0.73 -20.27 -13.06
N ALA A 96 -0.29 -19.68 -11.93
CA ALA A 96 -0.10 -20.35 -10.65
C ALA A 96 -0.80 -19.61 -9.49
N PRO A 97 -2.13 -19.77 -9.34
CA PRO A 97 -2.94 -19.10 -8.31
C PRO A 97 -2.43 -19.25 -6.88
N GLU A 98 -1.81 -20.39 -6.57
CA GLU A 98 -1.20 -20.68 -5.27
C GLU A 98 -0.04 -19.74 -4.92
N ASN A 99 0.58 -19.10 -5.92
CA ASN A 99 1.70 -18.17 -5.72
C ASN A 99 1.25 -16.71 -5.63
N HIS A 100 -0.01 -16.41 -5.93
CA HIS A 100 -0.50 -15.02 -5.96
C HIS A 100 -0.28 -14.27 -4.64
N PRO A 101 -0.58 -14.83 -3.46
CA PRO A 101 -0.38 -14.09 -2.20
C PRO A 101 1.08 -13.71 -1.96
N ARG A 102 2.03 -14.58 -2.34
CA ARG A 102 3.47 -14.29 -2.26
C ARG A 102 3.86 -13.18 -3.22
N ALA A 103 3.45 -13.28 -4.49
CA ALA A 103 3.78 -12.30 -5.49
C ALA A 103 3.17 -10.92 -5.17
N VAL A 104 1.95 -10.89 -4.60
CA VAL A 104 1.34 -9.66 -4.09
C VAL A 104 2.17 -9.12 -2.92
N SER A 105 2.52 -9.93 -1.92
CA SER A 105 3.32 -9.45 -0.79
C SER A 105 4.67 -8.84 -1.22
N GLU A 106 5.38 -9.50 -2.13
CA GLU A 106 6.66 -9.01 -2.66
C GLU A 106 6.51 -7.67 -3.42
N PHE A 107 5.44 -7.54 -4.22
CA PHE A 107 5.13 -6.30 -4.90
C PHE A 107 4.80 -5.18 -3.91
N LEU A 108 3.91 -5.43 -2.95
CA LEU A 108 3.46 -4.45 -1.98
C LEU A 108 4.62 -3.96 -1.10
N HIS A 109 5.47 -4.86 -0.64
CA HIS A 109 6.65 -4.49 0.14
C HIS A 109 7.55 -3.50 -0.60
N LYS A 110 7.77 -3.72 -1.91
CA LYS A 110 8.61 -2.82 -2.70
C LYS A 110 7.90 -1.50 -2.98
N TRP A 111 6.71 -1.58 -3.57
CA TRP A 111 5.99 -0.42 -4.06
C TRP A 111 5.58 0.50 -2.91
N LEU A 112 5.02 -0.04 -1.83
CA LEU A 112 4.48 0.78 -0.74
C LEU A 112 5.57 1.58 -0.04
N ILE A 113 6.73 0.98 0.26
CA ILE A 113 7.83 1.67 0.93
C ILE A 113 8.43 2.77 0.04
N GLU A 114 8.57 2.49 -1.25
CA GLU A 114 9.05 3.48 -2.22
C GLU A 114 8.04 4.64 -2.37
N HIS A 115 6.75 4.34 -2.48
CA HIS A 115 5.67 5.31 -2.61
C HIS A 115 5.56 6.21 -1.37
N ILE A 116 5.48 5.63 -0.17
CA ILE A 116 5.43 6.39 1.09
C ILE A 116 6.64 7.30 1.24
N GLY A 117 7.84 6.74 1.05
CA GLY A 117 9.10 7.45 1.29
C GLY A 117 9.42 8.54 0.27
N THR A 118 8.67 8.63 -0.84
CA THR A 118 8.95 9.59 -1.91
C THR A 118 7.73 10.42 -2.29
N VAL A 119 6.62 9.80 -2.65
CA VAL A 119 5.41 10.46 -3.18
C VAL A 119 4.57 11.02 -2.03
N ASP A 120 4.22 10.18 -1.03
CA ASP A 120 3.35 10.61 0.08
C ASP A 120 4.08 11.60 0.99
N LYS A 121 5.38 11.39 1.20
CA LYS A 121 6.21 12.33 1.94
C LYS A 121 6.24 13.71 1.29
N LEU A 122 6.40 13.78 -0.03
CA LEU A 122 6.33 15.05 -0.77
C LEU A 122 4.94 15.69 -0.67
N MET A 123 3.87 14.89 -0.70
CA MET A 123 2.51 15.38 -0.43
C MET A 123 2.45 16.02 0.96
N GLY A 124 2.85 15.30 2.02
CA GLY A 124 2.88 15.81 3.39
C GLY A 124 3.64 17.14 3.54
N GLU A 125 4.84 17.23 2.96
CA GLU A 125 5.66 18.44 2.94
C GLU A 125 4.96 19.62 2.23
N CYS A 126 4.26 19.37 1.13
CA CYS A 126 3.54 20.41 0.38
C CYS A 126 2.25 20.86 1.07
N LEU A 127 1.57 19.97 1.79
CA LEU A 127 0.30 20.26 2.46
C LEU A 127 0.51 20.95 3.82
N ALA A 128 1.69 20.79 4.43
CA ALA A 128 2.06 21.46 5.67
C ALA A 128 2.53 22.92 5.48
N GLY A 129 2.81 23.36 4.25
CA GLY A 129 3.29 24.70 3.89
C GLY A 129 2.19 25.62 3.36
#